data_AF-A0A936CLC3-F1
#
_entry.id   AF-A0A936CLC3-F1
#
_cell.length_a   1.000
_cell.length_b   1.000
_cell.length_c   1.000
_cell.angle_alpha   90.00
_cell.angle_beta   90.00
_cell.angle_gamma   90.00
#
_symmetry.space_group_name_H-M   'P 1'
#
loop_
_entity.id
_entity.type
_entity.pdbx_description
1 polymer ?
#
loop_
_entity_poly.entity_id
_entity_poly.type
_entity_poly.pdbx_seq_one_letter_code
_entity_poly.pdbx_strand_id
1 'polypeptide(L)'
;MGPRRPVLRGQEEKDTCQIPGNPFEGGGAGRCVREIPQGASQIDMVCRLDAPARVRRDIPEGGFVPDSQICDMAARGQGGLPPDTTCTPPAAPLADRFCATLREGDACTAEATVGDAPPATFAGRCMRVKHESSYYRMGRRVATREVLQCNPASPAPARVFGPRARPVSPQGDASR
;
A
#
# COMPACT_ATOMS: atom_id res chain seq x y z
N MET A 1 10.22 26.55 3.06
CA MET A 1 8.77 26.61 2.81
C MET A 1 8.23 25.18 2.80
N GLY A 2 7.53 24.76 3.86
CA GLY A 2 6.98 23.40 3.94
C GLY A 2 5.70 23.26 3.10
N PRO A 3 5.44 22.11 2.46
CA PRO A 3 4.21 21.88 1.72
C PRO A 3 3.00 21.97 2.67
N ARG A 4 2.05 22.83 2.34
CA ARG A 4 0.78 22.92 3.08
C ARG A 4 0.04 21.59 2.91
N ARG A 5 -0.14 20.84 3.99
CA ARG A 5 -0.96 19.62 3.98
C ARG A 5 -2.37 20.00 3.51
N PRO A 6 -2.97 19.28 2.55
CA PRO A 6 -4.35 19.53 2.17
C PRO A 6 -5.25 19.21 3.37
N VAL A 7 -6.14 20.15 3.72
CA VAL A 7 -6.92 20.13 4.95
C VAL A 7 -8.41 19.96 4.63
N LEU A 8 -9.08 18.94 5.19
CA LEU A 8 -10.54 18.75 5.08
C LEU A 8 -11.31 19.72 6.02
N ARG A 9 -11.18 21.04 5.85
CA ARG A 9 -11.80 22.00 6.79
C ARG A 9 -13.33 21.93 6.73
N GLY A 10 -13.95 21.60 7.86
CA GLY A 10 -15.41 21.67 8.04
C GLY A 10 -16.19 20.50 7.46
N GLN A 11 -15.53 19.39 7.10
CA GLN A 11 -16.22 18.21 6.59
C GLN A 11 -16.64 17.25 7.70
N GLU A 12 -17.83 16.69 7.52
CA GLU A 12 -18.44 15.67 8.37
C GLU A 12 -18.10 14.26 7.90
N GLU A 13 -18.41 13.27 8.73
CA GLU A 13 -18.26 11.87 8.36
C GLU A 13 -19.19 11.55 7.18
N LYS A 14 -18.67 10.85 6.17
CA LYS A 14 -19.32 10.52 4.88
C LYS A 14 -19.38 11.65 3.85
N ASP A 15 -18.89 12.85 4.17
CA ASP A 15 -18.73 13.90 3.15
C ASP A 15 -17.80 13.44 2.04
N THR A 16 -18.07 13.91 0.82
CA THR A 16 -17.21 13.64 -0.33
C THR A 16 -15.92 14.44 -0.25
N CYS A 17 -14.83 13.78 -0.54
CA CYS A 17 -13.50 14.36 -0.54
C CYS A 17 -12.70 13.88 -1.76
N GLN A 18 -11.66 14.62 -2.11
CA GLN A 18 -10.79 14.32 -3.24
C GLN A 18 -9.35 14.17 -2.78
N ILE A 19 -8.73 13.05 -3.13
CA ILE A 19 -7.27 12.86 -2.99
C ILE A 19 -6.63 13.28 -4.32
N PRO A 20 -5.63 14.19 -4.30
CA PRO A 20 -4.96 14.62 -5.51
C PRO A 20 -4.22 13.47 -6.19
N GLY A 21 -3.97 13.58 -7.50
CA GLY A 21 -3.32 12.53 -8.30
C GLY A 21 -4.31 11.62 -9.02
N ASN A 22 -3.78 10.69 -9.81
CA ASN A 22 -4.57 9.70 -10.55
C ASN A 22 -4.76 8.39 -9.75
N PRO A 23 -5.66 7.48 -10.16
CA PRO A 23 -5.91 6.24 -9.43
C PRO A 23 -4.68 5.35 -9.24
N PHE A 24 -3.77 5.29 -10.20
CA PHE A 24 -2.54 4.52 -10.08
C PHE A 24 -1.59 5.12 -9.04
N GLU A 25 -1.55 6.45 -8.92
CA GLU A 25 -0.83 7.17 -7.85
C GLU A 25 -1.51 7.02 -6.47
N GLY A 26 -2.76 6.55 -6.41
CA GLY A 26 -3.55 6.50 -5.18
C GLY A 26 -4.40 7.77 -4.94
N GLY A 27 -4.58 8.60 -5.98
CA GLY A 27 -5.53 9.70 -6.00
C GLY A 27 -6.93 9.27 -6.47
N GLY A 28 -7.92 10.14 -6.29
CA GLY A 28 -9.31 9.86 -6.68
C GLY A 28 -10.35 10.37 -5.70
N ALA A 29 -11.61 10.12 -6.05
CA ALA A 29 -12.74 10.46 -5.20
C ALA A 29 -12.83 9.51 -4.00
N GLY A 30 -13.27 10.05 -2.87
CA GLY A 30 -13.41 9.31 -1.63
C GLY A 30 -14.41 9.94 -0.68
N ARG A 31 -14.43 9.38 0.53
CA ARG A 31 -15.29 9.81 1.63
C ARG A 31 -14.49 10.07 2.90
N CYS A 32 -14.91 11.08 3.64
CA CYS A 32 -14.38 11.41 4.96
C CYS A 32 -14.77 10.35 5.98
N VAL A 33 -13.77 9.75 6.64
CA VAL A 33 -13.97 8.72 7.66
C VAL A 33 -13.17 9.06 8.91
N ARG A 34 -13.75 8.70 10.06
CA ARG A 34 -13.08 8.75 11.36
C ARG A 34 -12.14 7.56 11.50
N GLU A 35 -10.85 7.82 11.62
CA GLU A 35 -9.83 6.80 11.82
C GLU A 35 -8.97 7.16 13.03
N ILE A 36 -8.57 6.17 13.82
CA ILE A 36 -7.53 6.34 14.86
C ILE A 36 -6.21 5.91 14.21
N PRO A 37 -5.29 6.83 13.89
CA PRO A 37 -4.01 6.46 13.31
C PRO A 37 -3.25 5.50 14.23
N GLN A 38 -2.47 4.58 13.64
CA GLN A 38 -1.68 3.63 14.42
C GLN A 38 -0.70 4.38 15.34
N GLY A 39 -0.76 4.09 16.65
CA GLY A 39 0.05 4.77 17.67
C GLY A 39 -0.49 6.14 18.12
N ALA A 40 -1.63 6.59 17.57
CA ALA A 40 -2.32 7.77 18.06
C ALA A 40 -3.36 7.40 19.13
N SER A 41 -3.62 8.34 20.04
CA SER A 41 -4.71 8.27 21.01
C SER A 41 -5.96 9.03 20.57
N GLN A 42 -6.00 9.50 19.31
CA GLN A 42 -6.99 10.48 18.83
C GLN A 42 -7.61 10.02 17.51
N ILE A 43 -8.87 10.41 17.32
CA ILE A 43 -9.63 10.19 16.09
C ILE A 43 -9.40 11.38 15.17
N ASP A 44 -8.83 11.12 14.00
CA ASP A 44 -8.68 12.10 12.92
C ASP A 44 -9.71 11.84 11.82
N MET A 45 -10.08 12.90 11.10
CA MET A 45 -10.85 12.77 9.87
C MET A 45 -9.89 12.57 8.70
N VAL A 46 -10.03 11.46 7.98
CA VAL A 46 -9.18 11.10 6.85
C VAL A 46 -10.03 10.90 5.60
N CYS A 47 -9.56 11.38 4.46
CA CYS A 47 -10.18 11.06 3.18
C CYS A 47 -9.77 9.64 2.76
N ARG A 48 -10.74 8.75 2.58
CA ARG A 48 -10.54 7.36 2.13
C ARG A 48 -11.16 7.17 0.75
N LEU A 49 -10.40 6.63 -0.21
CA LEU A 49 -10.89 6.34 -1.56
C LEU A 49 -12.13 5.44 -1.52
N ASP A 50 -13.09 5.74 -2.40
CA ASP A 50 -14.29 4.90 -2.56
C ASP A 50 -13.98 3.59 -3.26
N ALA A 51 -13.09 3.65 -4.25
CA ALA A 51 -12.63 2.50 -5.00
C ALA A 51 -11.12 2.65 -5.25
N PRO A 52 -10.25 1.92 -4.52
CA PRO A 52 -8.83 1.93 -4.81
C PRO A 52 -8.54 1.24 -6.15
N ALA A 53 -7.54 1.73 -6.87
CA ALA A 53 -7.10 1.10 -8.11
C ALA A 53 -6.54 -0.31 -7.83
N ARG A 54 -6.93 -1.27 -8.66
CA ARG A 54 -6.41 -2.64 -8.63
C ARG A 54 -5.58 -2.88 -9.87
N VAL A 55 -4.33 -3.28 -9.67
CA VAL A 55 -3.39 -3.60 -10.74
C VAL A 55 -3.22 -5.12 -10.78
N ARG A 56 -3.50 -5.74 -11.92
CA ARG A 56 -3.21 -7.16 -12.13
C ARG A 56 -1.74 -7.31 -12.45
N ARG A 57 -0.94 -7.65 -11.44
CA ARG A 57 0.52 -7.70 -11.56
C ARG A 57 1.04 -9.02 -12.15
N ASP A 58 0.34 -10.13 -11.95
CA ASP A 58 0.74 -11.47 -12.39
C ASP A 58 2.21 -11.81 -12.04
N ILE A 59 2.65 -11.43 -10.82
CA ILE A 59 4.02 -11.71 -10.34
C ILE A 59 4.13 -13.20 -10.04
N PRO A 60 5.18 -13.90 -10.53
CA PRO A 60 5.39 -15.31 -10.22
C PRO A 60 5.41 -15.60 -8.71
N GLU A 61 4.92 -16.77 -8.31
CA GLU A 61 4.98 -17.24 -6.92
C GLU A 61 6.41 -17.64 -6.52
N GLY A 62 6.66 -17.78 -5.22
CA GLY A 62 7.96 -18.21 -4.68
C GLY A 62 9.06 -17.13 -4.63
N GLY A 63 10.30 -17.57 -4.54
CA GLY A 63 11.48 -16.69 -4.44
C GLY A 63 11.62 -16.00 -3.08
N PHE A 64 10.85 -16.38 -2.07
CA PHE A 64 10.99 -15.87 -0.72
C PHE A 64 12.21 -16.48 -0.03
N VAL A 65 12.98 -15.62 0.64
CA VAL A 65 14.16 -16.02 1.41
C VAL A 65 13.86 -15.75 2.89
N PRO A 66 13.89 -16.80 3.74
CA PRO A 66 13.68 -16.64 5.16
C PRO A 66 14.91 -15.97 5.80
N ASP A 67 14.82 -15.64 7.09
CA ASP A 67 15.97 -15.11 7.80
C ASP A 67 17.14 -16.12 7.84
N SER A 68 18.37 -15.61 8.01
CA SER A 68 19.59 -16.43 7.94
C SER A 68 19.62 -17.56 8.96
N GLN A 69 19.02 -17.37 10.14
CA GLN A 69 18.95 -18.40 11.18
C GLN A 69 18.19 -19.62 10.68
N ILE A 70 17.08 -19.42 9.97
CA ILE A 70 16.29 -20.52 9.39
C ILE A 70 17.07 -21.25 8.30
N CYS A 71 17.85 -20.51 7.50
CA CYS A 71 18.71 -21.11 6.49
C CYS A 71 19.85 -21.92 7.07
N ASP A 72 20.51 -21.43 8.12
CA ASP A 72 21.56 -22.16 8.82
C ASP A 72 21.03 -23.44 9.47
N MET A 73 19.82 -23.38 10.05
CA MET A 73 19.15 -24.54 10.61
C MET A 73 18.84 -25.59 9.54
N ALA A 74 18.28 -25.17 8.39
CA ALA A 74 17.98 -26.06 7.28
C ALA A 74 19.26 -26.72 6.72
N ALA A 75 20.34 -25.94 6.57
CA ALA A 75 21.64 -26.44 6.13
C ALA A 75 22.26 -27.47 7.09
N ARG A 76 21.96 -27.36 8.39
CA ARG A 76 22.36 -28.34 9.43
C ARG A 76 21.39 -29.52 9.58
N GLY A 77 20.35 -29.60 8.75
CA GLY A 77 19.33 -30.65 8.83
C GLY A 77 18.34 -30.49 10.00
N GLN A 78 18.30 -29.31 10.65
CA GLN A 78 17.46 -29.03 11.82
C GLN A 78 16.07 -28.50 11.42
N GLY A 79 15.40 -29.21 10.50
CA GLY A 79 14.04 -28.96 10.02
C GLY A 79 13.97 -28.41 8.58
N GLY A 80 12.80 -28.52 7.94
CA GLY A 80 12.59 -28.14 6.53
C GLY A 80 12.30 -26.66 6.32
N LEU A 81 12.46 -26.15 5.10
CA LEU A 81 12.08 -24.77 4.75
C LEU A 81 10.55 -24.61 4.68
N PRO A 82 10.00 -23.42 5.00
CA PRO A 82 8.60 -23.11 4.71
C PRO A 82 8.26 -23.30 3.21
N PRO A 83 6.98 -23.52 2.86
CA PRO A 83 6.55 -23.54 1.46
C PRO A 83 6.96 -22.26 0.73
N ASP A 84 7.31 -22.40 -0.56
CA ASP A 84 7.65 -21.29 -1.45
C ASP A 84 8.89 -20.47 -1.04
N THR A 85 9.70 -21.02 -0.13
CA THR A 85 10.95 -20.40 0.33
C THR A 85 12.20 -21.16 -0.10
N THR A 86 13.28 -20.42 -0.29
CA THR A 86 14.63 -20.90 -0.63
C THR A 86 15.65 -20.09 0.15
N CYS A 87 16.80 -20.69 0.48
CA CYS A 87 17.90 -19.95 1.10
C CYS A 87 18.80 -19.22 0.11
N THR A 88 18.61 -19.48 -1.18
CA THR A 88 19.30 -18.79 -2.26
C THR A 88 18.33 -17.82 -2.92
N PRO A 89 18.56 -16.50 -2.83
CA PRO A 89 17.78 -15.52 -3.55
C PRO A 89 17.82 -15.78 -5.07
N PRO A 90 16.75 -15.47 -5.81
CA PRO A 90 16.78 -15.49 -7.27
C PRO A 90 17.93 -14.64 -7.83
N ALA A 91 18.57 -15.09 -8.91
CA ALA A 91 19.69 -14.35 -9.54
C ALA A 91 19.28 -12.98 -10.09
N ALA A 92 17.99 -12.81 -10.41
CA ALA A 92 17.37 -11.54 -10.76
C ALA A 92 16.04 -11.39 -10.02
N PRO A 93 15.60 -10.16 -9.68
CA PRO A 93 14.29 -9.94 -9.10
C PRO A 93 13.19 -10.53 -9.99
N LEU A 94 12.18 -11.14 -9.37
CA LEU A 94 10.96 -11.50 -10.09
C LEU A 94 10.30 -10.23 -10.60
N ALA A 95 9.61 -10.27 -11.73
CA ALA A 95 8.99 -9.09 -12.31
C ALA A 95 7.48 -9.26 -12.44
N ASP A 96 6.74 -8.16 -12.33
CA ASP A 96 5.35 -8.13 -12.77
C ASP A 96 5.25 -8.15 -14.31
N ARG A 97 4.04 -8.41 -14.82
CA ARG A 97 3.81 -8.53 -16.28
C ARG A 97 4.21 -7.30 -17.08
N PHE A 98 4.26 -6.13 -16.46
CA PHE A 98 4.59 -4.86 -17.12
C PHE A 98 6.10 -4.60 -17.11
N CYS A 99 6.85 -5.26 -16.24
CA CYS A 99 8.31 -5.13 -16.08
C CYS A 99 9.10 -6.39 -16.47
N ALA A 100 8.44 -7.42 -17.02
CA ALA A 100 9.05 -8.74 -17.28
C ALA A 100 10.32 -8.71 -18.13
N THR A 101 10.41 -7.77 -19.07
CA THR A 101 11.57 -7.59 -19.97
C THR A 101 12.30 -6.26 -19.74
N LEU A 102 11.92 -5.52 -18.70
CA LEU A 102 12.42 -4.19 -18.40
C LEU A 102 13.40 -4.23 -17.22
N ARG A 103 14.22 -3.20 -17.11
CA ARG A 103 15.17 -3.01 -16.01
C ARG A 103 14.61 -2.05 -14.97
N GLU A 104 15.24 -2.05 -13.81
CA GLU A 104 14.98 -1.06 -12.78
C GLU A 104 15.21 0.36 -13.32
N GLY A 105 14.21 1.23 -13.15
CA GLY A 105 14.18 2.60 -13.64
C GLY A 105 13.49 2.79 -15.01
N ASP A 106 13.30 1.73 -15.80
CA ASP A 106 12.68 1.82 -17.12
C ASP A 106 11.22 2.26 -17.03
N ALA A 107 10.74 2.96 -18.06
CA ALA A 107 9.34 3.35 -18.17
C ALA A 107 8.47 2.13 -18.46
N CYS A 108 7.32 2.05 -17.79
CA CYS A 108 6.35 0.98 -17.97
C CYS A 108 4.93 1.56 -18.07
N THR A 109 4.00 0.77 -18.62
CA THR A 109 2.58 1.12 -18.68
C THR A 109 1.78 0.07 -17.94
N ALA A 110 1.24 0.42 -16.78
CA ALA A 110 0.39 -0.45 -15.99
C ALA A 110 -1.07 -0.35 -16.44
N GLU A 111 -1.78 -1.46 -16.36
CA GLU A 111 -3.24 -1.50 -16.51
C GLU A 111 -3.86 -1.63 -15.11
N ALA A 112 -4.78 -0.73 -14.77
CA ALA A 112 -5.47 -0.71 -13.50
C ALA A 112 -6.99 -0.55 -13.66
N THR A 113 -7.73 -1.19 -12.76
CA THR A 113 -9.20 -1.13 -12.69
C THR A 113 -9.61 -0.37 -11.43
N VAL A 114 -10.60 0.53 -11.55
CA VAL A 114 -11.10 1.35 -10.44
C VAL A 114 -12.58 1.04 -10.24
N GLY A 115 -12.91 0.31 -9.16
CA GLY A 115 -14.27 -0.17 -8.94
C GLY A 115 -14.71 -1.10 -10.09
N ASP A 116 -15.85 -0.81 -10.68
CA ASP A 116 -16.41 -1.56 -11.81
C ASP A 116 -16.13 -0.91 -13.17
N ALA A 117 -15.28 0.13 -13.21
CA ALA A 117 -14.91 0.79 -14.46
C ALA A 117 -14.04 -0.13 -15.34
N PRO A 118 -14.07 0.02 -16.68
CA PRO A 118 -13.15 -0.67 -17.57
C PRO A 118 -11.67 -0.42 -17.18
N PRO A 119 -10.76 -1.36 -17.45
CA PRO A 119 -9.33 -1.15 -17.22
C PRO A 119 -8.83 0.09 -17.96
N ALA A 120 -8.03 0.90 -17.27
CA ALA A 120 -7.35 2.07 -17.82
C ALA A 120 -5.83 1.90 -17.70
N THR A 121 -5.09 2.57 -18.58
CA THR A 121 -3.63 2.50 -18.61
C THR A 121 -2.99 3.72 -17.96
N PHE A 122 -1.88 3.49 -17.26
CA PHE A 122 -1.16 4.52 -16.51
C PHE A 122 0.34 4.36 -16.72
N ALA A 123 1.02 5.49 -16.96
CA ALA A 123 2.47 5.51 -17.06
C ALA A 123 3.11 5.33 -15.68
N GLY A 124 4.20 4.60 -15.63
CA GLY A 124 4.96 4.31 -14.41
C GLY A 124 6.44 4.04 -14.70
N ARG A 125 7.13 3.56 -13.67
CA ARG A 125 8.49 3.04 -13.77
C ARG A 125 8.63 1.71 -13.06
N CYS A 126 9.50 0.86 -13.59
CA CYS A 126 9.88 -0.40 -12.96
C CYS A 126 10.76 -0.10 -11.74
N MET A 127 10.25 -0.38 -10.54
CA MET A 127 10.94 -0.14 -9.28
C MET A 127 11.13 -1.45 -8.52
N ARG A 128 12.27 -1.59 -7.84
CA ARG A 128 12.52 -2.72 -6.95
C ARG A 128 11.72 -2.53 -5.66
N VAL A 129 10.88 -3.50 -5.34
CA VAL A 129 10.02 -3.52 -4.16
C VAL A 129 10.28 -4.78 -3.37
N LYS A 130 10.44 -4.62 -2.05
CA LYS A 130 10.55 -5.73 -1.13
C LYS A 130 9.16 -6.26 -0.78
N HIS A 131 8.93 -7.53 -1.07
CA HIS A 131 7.75 -8.26 -0.61
C HIS A 131 8.07 -9.03 0.66
N GLU A 132 7.12 -9.07 1.57
CA GLU A 132 7.24 -9.78 2.84
C GLU A 132 6.11 -10.80 2.97
N SER A 133 6.45 -12.01 3.40
CA SER A 133 5.50 -13.08 3.72
C SER A 133 5.75 -13.52 5.15
N SER A 134 4.77 -13.35 6.03
CA SER A 134 4.90 -13.80 7.42
C SER A 134 4.50 -15.26 7.55
N TYR A 135 5.28 -16.03 8.29
CA TYR A 135 5.00 -17.42 8.62
C TYR A 135 5.32 -17.70 10.09
N TYR A 136 4.84 -18.82 10.61
CA TYR A 136 5.05 -19.21 12.00
C TYR A 136 6.03 -20.37 12.11
N ARG A 137 7.19 -20.14 12.73
CA ARG A 137 8.18 -21.18 13.08
C ARG A 137 9.08 -20.65 14.18
N MET A 138 8.98 -21.24 15.37
CA MET A 138 9.65 -20.71 16.58
C MET A 138 9.32 -19.23 16.82
N GLY A 139 8.03 -18.88 16.66
CA GLY A 139 7.55 -17.50 16.67
C GLY A 139 7.19 -16.99 15.28
N ARG A 140 6.67 -15.75 15.23
CA ARG A 140 6.35 -15.07 13.97
C ARG A 140 7.66 -14.65 13.30
N ARG A 141 7.86 -15.10 12.07
CA ARG A 141 9.01 -14.79 11.22
C ARG A 141 8.53 -14.17 9.91
N VAL A 142 9.45 -13.59 9.16
CA VAL A 142 9.18 -12.96 7.86
C VAL A 142 10.19 -13.48 6.85
N ALA A 143 9.69 -14.02 5.75
CA ALA A 143 10.48 -14.29 4.56
C ALA A 143 10.31 -13.13 3.58
N THR A 144 11.36 -12.81 2.85
CA THR A 144 11.40 -11.62 2.00
C THR A 144 11.84 -11.96 0.60
N ARG A 145 11.34 -11.24 -0.40
CA ARG A 145 11.81 -11.33 -1.78
C ARG A 145 11.85 -9.95 -2.41
N GLU A 146 12.66 -9.81 -3.44
CA GLU A 146 12.69 -8.61 -4.28
C GLU A 146 11.88 -8.85 -5.54
N VAL A 147 11.05 -7.86 -5.90
CA VAL A 147 10.23 -7.88 -7.11
C VAL A 147 10.42 -6.55 -7.85
N LEU A 148 10.56 -6.62 -9.17
CA LEU A 148 10.47 -5.47 -10.05
C LEU A 148 9.00 -5.22 -10.41
N GLN A 149 8.49 -4.08 -9.99
CA GLN A 149 7.08 -3.73 -10.16
C GLN A 149 6.92 -2.42 -10.91
N CYS A 150 5.97 -2.37 -11.84
CA CYS A 150 5.52 -1.13 -12.42
C CYS A 150 4.74 -0.37 -11.36
N ASN A 151 5.29 0.77 -10.96
CA ASN A 151 4.73 1.65 -9.96
C ASN A 151 4.67 3.09 -10.49
N PRO A 152 3.84 3.96 -9.90
CA PRO A 152 3.78 5.35 -10.30
C PRO A 152 5.16 6.02 -10.23
N ALA A 153 5.50 6.81 -11.24
CA ALA A 153 6.73 7.59 -11.23
C ALA A 153 6.67 8.75 -10.20
N SER A 154 5.46 9.23 -9.93
CA SER A 154 5.16 10.23 -8.91
C SER A 154 5.05 9.58 -7.53
N PRO A 155 5.44 10.26 -6.44
CA PRO A 155 5.16 9.79 -5.09
C PRO A 155 3.65 9.71 -4.87
N ALA A 156 3.23 8.78 -3.99
CA ALA A 156 1.84 8.72 -3.55
C ALA A 156 1.40 10.09 -3.00
N PRO A 157 0.18 10.55 -3.30
CA PRO A 157 -0.32 11.82 -2.81
C PRO A 157 -0.37 11.82 -1.29
N ALA A 158 -0.06 12.98 -0.70
CA ALA A 158 -0.14 13.14 0.74
C ALA A 158 -1.56 12.85 1.23
N ARG A 159 -1.68 12.09 2.33
CA ARG A 159 -2.96 11.90 3.01
C ARG A 159 -3.58 13.26 3.35
N VAL A 160 -4.87 13.40 3.04
CA VAL A 160 -5.65 14.60 3.34
C VAL A 160 -6.31 14.40 4.72
N PHE A 161 -6.01 15.31 5.65
CA PHE A 161 -6.52 15.26 7.02
C PHE A 161 -7.43 16.46 7.30
N GLY A 162 -8.55 16.25 7.98
CA GLY A 162 -9.41 17.35 8.46
C GLY A 162 -8.99 17.92 9.80
N PRO A 163 -9.31 19.19 10.12
CA PRO A 163 -9.35 19.65 11.50
C PRO A 163 -10.29 18.77 12.30
N ARG A 164 -9.94 18.64 13.58
CA ARG A 164 -10.71 17.97 14.63
C ARG A 164 -12.19 18.30 14.51
N ALA A 165 -13.04 17.28 14.51
CA ALA A 165 -14.45 17.49 14.86
C ALA A 165 -14.47 18.05 16.28
N ARG A 166 -14.92 19.31 16.46
CA ARG A 166 -15.26 19.77 17.80
C ARG A 166 -16.40 18.88 18.29
N PRO A 167 -16.35 18.35 19.52
CA PRO A 167 -17.51 17.68 20.08
C PRO A 167 -18.68 18.66 20.02
N VAL A 168 -19.72 18.30 19.27
CA VAL A 168 -20.99 19.01 19.28
C VAL A 168 -21.51 18.85 20.70
N SER A 169 -21.34 19.87 21.52
CA SER A 169 -22.02 19.92 22.81
C SER A 169 -23.51 19.97 22.48
N PRO A 170 -24.33 19.04 22.98
CA PRO A 170 -25.77 19.20 22.86
C PRO A 170 -26.12 20.48 23.60
N GLN A 171 -26.41 21.55 22.85
CA GLN A 171 -27.06 22.72 23.42
C GLN A 171 -28.44 22.22 23.84
N GLY A 172 -28.59 22.02 25.15
CA GLY A 172 -29.88 21.78 25.75
C GLY A 172 -30.72 23.03 25.57
N ASP A 173 -31.60 23.01 24.58
CA ASP A 173 -32.78 23.86 24.57
C ASP A 173 -33.71 23.38 25.68
N ALA A 174 -33.45 23.89 26.88
CA ALA A 174 -34.40 23.92 27.97
C ALA A 174 -34.76 25.38 28.22
N SER A 175 -35.75 25.89 27.48
CA SER A 175 -36.47 27.09 27.87
C SER A 175 -37.97 26.78 27.85
N ARG A 176 -38.53 26.80 29.05
CA ARG A 176 -39.96 26.80 29.37
C ARG A 176 -40.57 28.16 29.08
#